data_AF-A0A1X0I634-F1
#
_entry.id   AF-A0A1X0I634-F1
#
_cell.length_a   1.000
_cell.length_b   1.000
_cell.length_c   1.000
_cell.angle_alpha   90.00
_cell.angle_beta   90.00
_cell.angle_gamma   90.00
#
_symmetry.space_group_name_H-M   'P 1'
#
loop_
_entity.id
_entity.type
_entity.pdbx_description
1 polymer ?
#
loop_
_entity_poly.entity_id
_entity_poly.type
_entity_poly.pdbx_seq_one_letter_code
_entity_poly.pdbx_strand_id
1 'polypeptide(L)'
;MDVAGLSHERSARSGVARATSSRDRRARRPHAGVVRPEPPRPIQAPAPSADRLATDVDPAAPDAADHRQADYFLRVLSQNRRLVAQRIDDYQRAIVAAHASGDVDTACSLRRLARIEEQDRDNLDRMLEKLRSRFGRRTPGPSPAHTPRPRSAVR
;
A
#
# COMPACT_ATOMS: atom_id res chain seq x y z
N MET A 1 -32.79 -55.46 32.39
CA MET A 1 -31.50 -56.17 32.50
C MET A 1 -30.77 -55.99 31.18
N ASP A 2 -29.46 -55.92 31.23
CA ASP A 2 -28.51 -56.11 30.12
C ASP A 2 -28.73 -57.48 29.42
N VAL A 3 -28.15 -57.81 28.25
CA VAL A 3 -26.79 -57.51 27.78
C VAL A 3 -26.69 -57.22 26.28
N ALA A 4 -25.62 -56.51 25.91
CA ALA A 4 -25.28 -55.96 24.61
C ALA A 4 -25.12 -56.96 23.44
N GLY A 5 -25.25 -56.43 22.22
CA GLY A 5 -24.67 -56.97 20.98
C GLY A 5 -23.84 -55.89 20.29
N LEU A 6 -22.52 -55.96 20.39
CA LEU A 6 -21.58 -54.94 19.86
C LEU A 6 -21.11 -55.30 18.45
N SER A 7 -21.14 -54.34 17.52
CA SER A 7 -20.42 -54.41 16.24
C SER A 7 -19.27 -53.40 16.25
N HIS A 8 -18.03 -53.89 16.08
CA HIS A 8 -16.80 -53.11 16.24
C HIS A 8 -15.76 -53.44 15.15
N GLU A 9 -15.97 -52.91 13.94
CA GLU A 9 -14.96 -52.88 12.87
C GLU A 9 -14.84 -51.42 12.40
N ARG A 10 -13.71 -50.71 12.46
CA ARG A 10 -12.28 -51.08 12.36
C ARG A 10 -11.90 -51.76 11.04
N SER A 11 -11.85 -50.97 9.97
CA SER A 11 -10.80 -51.13 8.96
C SER A 11 -10.11 -49.78 8.72
N ALA A 12 -8.78 -49.78 8.66
CA ALA A 12 -7.97 -48.59 8.43
C ALA A 12 -6.58 -48.97 7.91
N ARG A 13 -6.09 -48.22 6.90
CA ARG A 13 -4.71 -48.27 6.32
C ARG A 13 -4.44 -49.55 5.48
N SER A 14 -3.54 -49.57 4.48
CA SER A 14 -2.86 -48.50 3.72
C SER A 14 -2.02 -49.08 2.57
N GLY A 15 -1.89 -48.35 1.44
CA GLY A 15 -0.78 -48.49 0.47
C GLY A 15 -1.09 -49.31 -0.80
N VAL A 16 -0.22 -49.37 -1.81
CA VAL A 16 1.16 -48.83 -1.93
C VAL A 16 1.51 -48.43 -3.39
N ALA A 17 1.98 -47.19 -3.61
CA ALA A 17 2.82 -46.67 -4.73
C ALA A 17 2.35 -46.94 -6.20
N ARG A 18 2.88 -46.34 -7.28
CA ARG A 18 4.09 -45.54 -7.65
C ARG A 18 3.70 -44.74 -8.93
N ALA A 19 4.47 -43.96 -9.70
CA ALA A 19 5.86 -43.48 -9.77
C ALA A 19 5.89 -42.24 -10.73
N THR A 20 6.90 -41.37 -10.90
CA THR A 20 8.00 -40.83 -10.06
C THR A 20 8.64 -39.64 -10.81
N SER A 21 8.58 -38.40 -10.29
CA SER A 21 9.52 -37.33 -10.65
C SER A 21 9.80 -36.41 -9.45
N SER A 22 10.95 -35.74 -9.37
CA SER A 22 12.30 -36.28 -9.11
C SER A 22 13.27 -35.09 -9.08
N ARG A 23 13.85 -34.83 -7.90
CA ARG A 23 14.91 -33.83 -7.62
C ARG A 23 14.43 -32.36 -7.71
N ASP A 24 15.04 -31.41 -6.99
CA ASP A 24 16.29 -31.53 -6.23
C ASP A 24 16.16 -31.31 -4.70
N ARG A 25 17.16 -31.82 -3.95
CA ARG A 25 17.37 -31.63 -2.51
C ARG A 25 18.86 -31.38 -2.24
N ARG A 26 19.26 -30.12 -2.07
CA ARG A 26 20.48 -29.71 -1.32
C ARG A 26 20.12 -28.47 -0.49
N ALA A 27 19.68 -28.54 0.77
CA ALA A 27 20.24 -29.19 1.96
C ALA A 27 21.48 -28.47 2.54
N ARG A 28 21.27 -27.69 3.62
CA ARG A 28 22.20 -27.52 4.75
C ARG A 28 21.50 -26.87 5.98
N ARG A 29 21.34 -27.67 7.04
CA ARG A 29 21.62 -27.25 8.44
C ARG A 29 23.15 -27.09 8.60
N PRO A 30 23.74 -26.64 9.72
CA PRO A 30 23.21 -26.41 11.08
C PRO A 30 23.31 -24.90 11.50
N HIS A 31 23.25 -24.40 12.74
CA HIS A 31 23.55 -24.91 14.09
C HIS A 31 22.62 -24.35 15.19
N ALA A 32 22.76 -24.88 16.40
CA ALA A 32 22.20 -24.32 17.63
C ALA A 32 23.31 -23.84 18.58
N GLY A 33 23.01 -22.84 19.41
CA GLY A 33 23.71 -22.56 20.67
C GLY A 33 25.09 -21.90 20.60
N VAL A 34 25.15 -20.59 20.82
CA VAL A 34 26.31 -19.91 21.43
C VAL A 34 25.80 -18.98 22.54
N VAL A 35 26.53 -18.94 23.65
CA VAL A 35 26.22 -18.20 24.89
C VAL A 35 26.26 -16.68 24.68
N ARG A 36 25.38 -15.93 25.38
CA ARG A 36 25.45 -14.46 25.54
C ARG A 36 26.69 -14.08 26.35
N PRO A 37 27.66 -13.34 25.80
CA PRO A 37 28.68 -12.65 26.59
C PRO A 37 28.09 -11.33 27.10
N GLU A 38 28.28 -11.02 28.38
CA GLU A 38 28.03 -9.68 28.92
C GLU A 38 29.35 -8.89 28.96
N PRO A 39 29.43 -7.70 28.34
CA PRO A 39 30.62 -6.86 28.43
C PRO A 39 30.59 -5.97 29.68
N PRO A 40 31.68 -5.89 30.46
CA PRO A 40 31.73 -5.01 31.63
C PRO A 40 31.84 -3.53 31.25
N ARG A 41 31.20 -2.68 32.05
CA ARG A 41 31.61 -1.27 32.26
C ARG A 41 32.55 -1.22 33.48
N PRO A 42 33.29 -0.12 33.74
CA PRO A 42 33.57 1.06 32.91
C PRO A 42 35.08 1.38 32.77
N ILE A 43 35.49 2.00 31.65
CA ILE A 43 36.64 2.94 31.63
C ILE A 43 36.20 4.18 30.85
N GLN A 44 36.63 5.36 31.29
CA GLN A 44 36.32 6.64 30.66
C GLN A 44 37.08 6.80 29.34
N ALA A 45 36.36 7.02 28.24
CA ALA A 45 36.89 7.73 27.08
C ALA A 45 36.54 9.22 27.22
N PRO A 46 37.36 10.16 26.72
CA PRO A 46 37.03 11.58 26.74
C PRO A 46 35.69 11.86 26.04
N ALA A 47 34.95 12.85 26.51
CA ALA A 47 33.72 13.26 25.87
C ALA A 47 34.01 13.69 24.42
N PRO A 48 33.21 13.26 23.42
CA PRO A 48 33.21 13.93 22.13
C PRO A 48 32.75 15.37 22.37
N SER A 49 33.64 16.33 22.12
CA SER A 49 33.36 17.76 22.28
C SER A 49 32.08 18.14 21.55
N ALA A 50 31.30 19.06 22.13
CA ALA A 50 29.96 19.37 21.68
C ALA A 50 29.86 20.15 20.35
N ASP A 51 30.89 20.09 19.50
CA ASP A 51 30.73 20.20 18.04
C ASP A 51 29.99 18.97 17.51
N ARG A 52 28.73 18.85 17.93
CA ARG A 52 27.71 18.49 16.95
C ARG A 52 27.87 19.51 15.84
N LEU A 53 28.26 19.07 14.64
CA LEU A 53 27.86 19.80 13.45
C LEU A 53 26.39 20.13 13.65
N ALA A 54 26.05 21.42 13.60
CA ALA A 54 24.69 21.80 13.29
C ALA A 54 24.42 21.17 11.93
N THR A 55 23.79 20.00 11.94
CA THR A 55 23.26 19.38 10.74
C THR A 55 22.29 20.41 10.21
N ASP A 56 22.67 21.05 9.12
CA ASP A 56 21.82 21.91 8.32
C ASP A 56 20.74 21.01 7.72
N VAL A 57 19.76 20.67 8.56
CA VAL A 57 18.55 19.95 8.18
C VAL A 57 17.73 20.98 7.44
N ASP A 58 18.08 21.15 6.16
CA ASP A 58 17.42 22.02 5.21
C ASP A 58 15.91 21.95 5.45
N PRO A 59 15.24 23.06 5.82
CA PRO A 59 13.82 23.04 6.12
C PRO A 59 12.96 22.62 4.91
N ALA A 60 13.51 22.61 3.68
CA ALA A 60 12.86 22.03 2.50
C ALA A 60 13.01 20.50 2.38
N ALA A 61 13.90 19.85 3.12
CA ALA A 61 14.10 18.40 3.10
C ALA A 61 12.86 17.56 3.53
N PRO A 62 12.14 17.87 4.63
CA PRO A 62 10.89 17.17 4.96
C PRO A 62 9.80 17.41 3.90
N ASP A 63 9.63 18.66 3.46
CA ASP A 63 8.69 19.00 2.38
C ASP A 63 8.97 18.21 1.10
N ALA A 64 10.24 18.04 0.73
CA ALA A 64 10.64 17.26 -0.43
C ALA A 64 10.32 15.77 -0.29
N ALA A 65 10.27 15.21 0.93
CA ALA A 65 9.78 13.85 1.16
C ALA A 65 8.26 13.77 0.93
N ASP A 66 7.49 14.69 1.53
CA ASP A 66 6.03 14.74 1.41
C ASP A 66 5.57 14.95 -0.04
N HIS A 67 6.25 15.83 -0.81
CA HIS A 67 5.99 16.01 -2.24
C HIS A 67 6.18 14.69 -3.03
N ARG A 68 7.28 13.96 -2.81
CA ARG A 68 7.53 12.67 -3.49
C ARG A 68 6.51 11.60 -3.09
N GLN A 69 6.03 11.62 -1.85
CA GLN A 69 4.96 10.74 -1.37
C GLN A 69 3.60 11.10 -1.98
N ALA A 70 3.30 12.40 -2.15
CA ALA A 70 2.13 12.87 -2.86
C ALA A 70 2.15 12.43 -4.34
N ASP A 71 3.28 12.54 -5.04
CA ASP A 71 3.43 12.08 -6.43
C ASP A 71 3.30 10.56 -6.58
N TYR A 72 3.65 9.78 -5.56
CA TYR A 72 3.35 8.35 -5.52
C TYR A 72 1.83 8.11 -5.38
N PHE A 73 1.18 8.71 -4.39
CA PHE A 73 -0.27 8.55 -4.20
C PHE A 73 -1.10 9.08 -5.37
N LEU A 74 -0.73 10.19 -6.00
CA LEU A 74 -1.38 10.71 -7.20
C LEU A 74 -1.40 9.68 -8.33
N ARG A 75 -0.30 8.95 -8.53
CA ARG A 75 -0.22 7.87 -9.54
C ARG A 75 -1.10 6.68 -9.15
N VAL A 76 -0.97 6.16 -7.93
CA VAL A 76 -1.72 4.98 -7.46
C VAL A 76 -3.24 5.23 -7.44
N LEU A 77 -3.68 6.38 -6.91
CA LEU A 77 -5.10 6.75 -6.89
C LEU A 77 -5.64 6.98 -8.30
N SER A 78 -4.87 7.60 -9.20
CA SER A 78 -5.28 7.76 -10.61
C SER A 78 -5.35 6.43 -11.36
N GLN A 79 -4.51 5.45 -11.01
CA GLN A 79 -4.60 4.09 -11.54
C GLN A 79 -5.84 3.37 -11.01
N ASN A 80 -6.08 3.39 -9.69
CA ASN A 80 -7.26 2.74 -9.11
C ASN A 80 -8.56 3.31 -9.68
N ARG A 81 -8.66 4.65 -9.79
CA ARG A 81 -9.82 5.33 -10.41
C ARG A 81 -10.14 4.81 -11.83
N ARG A 82 -9.12 4.48 -12.63
CA ARG A 82 -9.31 3.90 -13.97
C ARG A 82 -9.82 2.46 -13.91
N LEU A 83 -9.32 1.65 -12.97
CA LEU A 83 -9.79 0.28 -12.75
C LEU A 83 -11.24 0.25 -12.24
N VAL A 84 -11.60 1.15 -11.32
CA VAL A 84 -12.98 1.34 -10.86
C VAL A 84 -13.89 1.74 -12.02
N ALA A 85 -13.49 2.72 -12.84
CA ALA A 85 -14.25 3.12 -14.02
C ALA A 85 -14.47 1.95 -15.00
N GLN A 86 -13.43 1.15 -15.26
CA GLN A 86 -13.58 -0.06 -16.07
C GLN A 86 -14.58 -1.06 -15.47
N ARG A 87 -14.56 -1.29 -14.15
CA ARG A 87 -15.54 -2.17 -13.48
C ARG A 87 -16.97 -1.65 -13.59
N ILE A 88 -17.17 -0.33 -13.54
CA ILE A 88 -18.48 0.29 -13.79
C ILE A 88 -18.95 -0.02 -15.22
N ASP A 89 -18.09 0.18 -16.24
CA ASP A 89 -18.42 -0.12 -17.64
C ASP A 89 -18.72 -1.62 -17.86
N ASP A 90 -17.95 -2.51 -17.21
CA ASP A 90 -18.17 -3.97 -17.26
C ASP A 90 -19.50 -4.36 -16.60
N TYR A 91 -19.85 -3.78 -15.45
CA TYR A 91 -21.16 -4.01 -14.82
C TYR A 91 -22.31 -3.44 -15.64
N GLN A 92 -22.15 -2.28 -16.29
CA GLN A 92 -23.17 -1.74 -17.20
C GLN A 92 -23.41 -2.67 -18.39
N ARG A 93 -22.35 -3.20 -19.02
CA ARG A 93 -22.45 -4.24 -20.07
C ARG A 93 -23.17 -5.49 -19.57
N ALA A 94 -22.80 -5.98 -18.38
CA ALA A 94 -23.40 -7.17 -17.79
C ALA A 94 -24.89 -6.98 -17.42
N ILE A 95 -25.30 -5.78 -16.98
CA ILE A 95 -26.72 -5.45 -16.72
C ILE A 95 -27.53 -5.53 -18.01
N VAL A 96 -27.02 -5.01 -19.14
CA VAL A 96 -27.71 -5.09 -20.44
C VAL A 96 -27.83 -6.55 -20.89
N ALA A 97 -26.78 -7.35 -20.73
CA ALA A 97 -26.82 -8.79 -21.04
C ALA A 97 -27.85 -9.55 -20.18
N ALA A 98 -27.89 -9.29 -18.86
CA ALA A 98 -28.85 -9.91 -17.95
C ALA A 98 -30.31 -9.53 -18.28
N HIS A 99 -30.58 -8.30 -18.72
CA HIS A 99 -31.91 -7.92 -19.23
C HIS A 99 -32.26 -8.65 -20.53
N ALA A 100 -31.30 -8.82 -21.45
CA ALA A 100 -31.53 -9.57 -22.69
C ALA A 100 -31.81 -11.07 -22.44
N SER A 101 -31.30 -11.66 -21.35
CA SER A 101 -31.61 -13.03 -20.93
C SER A 101 -32.80 -13.14 -19.97
N GLY A 102 -33.45 -12.02 -19.59
CA GLY A 102 -34.55 -12.01 -18.62
C GLY A 102 -34.15 -12.27 -17.17
N ASP A 103 -32.85 -12.24 -16.83
CA ASP A 103 -32.34 -12.49 -15.49
C ASP A 103 -32.40 -11.22 -14.62
N VAL A 104 -33.55 -11.03 -13.97
CA VAL A 104 -33.84 -9.86 -13.13
C VAL A 104 -32.97 -9.83 -11.87
N ASP A 105 -32.61 -10.98 -11.30
CA ASP A 105 -31.86 -11.05 -10.04
C ASP A 105 -30.36 -10.77 -10.26
N THR A 106 -29.77 -11.29 -11.33
CA THR A 106 -28.44 -10.88 -11.79
C THR A 106 -28.44 -9.39 -12.17
N ALA A 107 -29.46 -8.91 -12.90
CA ALA A 107 -29.57 -7.48 -13.22
C ALA A 107 -29.81 -6.58 -11.98
N CYS A 108 -30.33 -7.11 -10.87
CA CYS A 108 -30.49 -6.40 -9.60
C CYS A 108 -29.18 -6.34 -8.81
N SER A 109 -28.52 -7.50 -8.65
CA SER A 109 -27.24 -7.61 -7.93
C SER A 109 -26.11 -6.82 -8.62
N LEU A 110 -26.02 -6.86 -9.96
CA LEU A 110 -25.05 -6.06 -10.72
C LEU A 110 -25.24 -4.55 -10.54
N ARG A 111 -26.49 -4.04 -10.48
CA ARG A 111 -26.77 -2.63 -10.16
C ARG A 111 -26.27 -2.24 -8.76
N ARG A 112 -26.39 -3.15 -7.79
CA ARG A 112 -25.86 -2.93 -6.43
C ARG A 112 -24.33 -2.85 -6.43
N LEU A 113 -23.65 -3.67 -7.23
CA LEU A 113 -22.19 -3.60 -7.39
C LEU A 113 -21.75 -2.31 -8.10
N ALA A 114 -22.40 -1.94 -9.21
CA ALA A 114 -22.11 -0.70 -9.94
C ALA A 114 -22.18 0.54 -9.03
N ARG A 115 -23.20 0.65 -8.16
CA ARG A 115 -23.31 1.76 -7.19
C ARG A 115 -22.20 1.81 -6.15
N ILE A 116 -21.64 0.65 -5.77
CA ILE A 116 -20.50 0.59 -4.83
C ILE A 116 -19.23 1.10 -5.50
N GLU A 117 -19.00 0.71 -6.76
CA GLU A 117 -17.87 1.22 -7.56
C GLU A 117 -18.02 2.72 -7.89
N GLU A 118 -19.23 3.20 -8.18
CA GLU A 118 -19.52 4.64 -8.35
C GLU A 118 -19.15 5.42 -7.08
N GLN A 119 -19.49 4.90 -5.89
CA GLN A 119 -19.13 5.50 -4.62
C GLN A 119 -17.60 5.48 -4.36
N ASP A 120 -16.89 4.41 -4.73
CA ASP A 120 -15.43 4.35 -4.61
C ASP A 120 -14.75 5.33 -5.58
N ARG A 121 -15.20 5.41 -6.84
CA ARG A 121 -14.71 6.40 -7.83
C ARG A 121 -14.81 7.82 -7.29
N ASP A 122 -15.97 8.18 -6.75
CA ASP A 122 -16.23 9.51 -6.19
C ASP A 122 -15.39 9.78 -4.93
N ASN A 123 -15.07 8.75 -4.13
CA ASN A 123 -14.13 8.87 -3.02
C ASN A 123 -12.68 9.08 -3.51
N LEU A 124 -12.25 8.32 -4.51
CA LEU A 124 -10.92 8.46 -5.13
C LEU A 124 -10.73 9.84 -5.77
N ASP A 125 -11.76 10.39 -6.41
CA ASP A 125 -11.72 11.76 -6.95
C ASP A 125 -11.61 12.82 -5.85
N ARG A 126 -12.36 12.70 -4.76
CA ARG A 126 -12.20 13.57 -3.56
C ARG A 126 -10.80 13.46 -2.95
N MET A 127 -10.17 12.28 -2.98
CA MET A 127 -8.79 12.10 -2.50
C MET A 127 -7.77 12.74 -3.45
N LEU A 128 -7.91 12.53 -4.76
CA LEU A 128 -7.07 13.14 -5.79
C LEU A 128 -7.15 14.69 -5.76
N GLU A 129 -8.34 15.26 -5.61
CA GLU A 129 -8.55 16.70 -5.48
C GLU A 129 -7.86 17.28 -4.23
N LYS A 130 -8.06 16.66 -3.05
CA LYS A 130 -7.42 17.08 -1.80
C LYS A 130 -5.89 17.00 -1.86
N LEU A 131 -5.35 16.02 -2.58
CA LEU A 131 -3.92 15.85 -2.75
C LEU A 131 -3.34 16.89 -3.72
N ARG A 132 -4.01 17.12 -4.86
CA ARG A 132 -3.64 18.16 -5.85
C ARG A 132 -3.72 19.58 -5.25
N SER A 133 -4.76 19.90 -4.47
CA SER A 133 -4.94 21.24 -3.91
C SER A 133 -3.90 21.61 -2.84
N ARG A 134 -3.36 20.62 -2.11
CA ARG A 134 -2.27 20.81 -1.15
C ARG A 134 -0.90 20.94 -1.83
N PHE A 135 -0.51 19.95 -2.65
CA PHE A 135 0.85 19.87 -3.18
C PHE A 135 1.06 20.62 -4.50
N GLY A 136 0.00 20.84 -5.29
CA GLY A 136 0.05 21.58 -6.55
C GLY A 136 0.11 23.11 -6.40
N ARG A 137 -0.02 23.67 -5.20
CA ARG A 137 0.04 25.12 -4.95
C ARG A 137 1.46 25.69 -4.86
N ARG A 138 2.51 24.86 -4.97
CA ARG A 138 3.92 25.27 -4.91
C ARG A 138 4.56 25.45 -6.30
N THR A 139 4.01 26.38 -7.06
CA THR A 139 4.80 27.18 -8.01
C THR A 139 4.73 28.65 -7.59
N PRO A 140 5.65 29.10 -6.71
CA PRO A 140 5.93 30.51 -6.57
C PRO A 140 6.55 30.97 -7.88
N GLY A 141 5.73 31.53 -8.78
CA GLY A 141 6.25 32.37 -9.86
C GLY A 141 7.12 33.47 -9.25
N PRO A 142 8.18 33.92 -9.94
CA PRO A 142 9.14 34.86 -9.36
C PRO A 142 8.40 36.08 -8.81
N SER A 143 8.57 36.34 -7.51
CA SER A 143 7.94 37.47 -6.81
C SER A 143 8.17 38.74 -7.64
N PRO A 144 7.11 39.53 -7.95
CA PRO A 144 7.25 40.68 -8.84
C PRO A 144 8.33 41.61 -8.29
N ALA A 145 9.40 41.76 -9.08
CA ALA A 145 10.66 42.30 -8.59
C ALA A 145 10.45 43.65 -7.91
N HIS A 146 11.05 43.83 -6.73
CA HIS A 146 11.06 45.12 -6.04
C HIS A 146 11.59 46.18 -6.99
N THR A 147 10.70 47.07 -7.45
CA THR A 147 11.06 48.12 -8.41
C THR A 147 12.12 49.01 -7.77
N PRO A 148 13.27 49.24 -8.41
CA PRO A 148 14.35 50.02 -7.82
C PRO A 148 13.88 51.46 -7.64
N ARG A 149 13.59 51.83 -6.38
CA ARG A 149 13.07 53.15 -6.00
C ARG A 149 14.01 54.24 -6.53
N PRO A 150 13.56 55.11 -7.46
CA PRO A 150 14.41 56.16 -7.99
C PRO A 150 14.82 57.11 -6.86
N ARG A 151 16.12 57.32 -6.69
CA ARG A 151 16.64 58.34 -5.78
C ARG A 151 16.51 59.69 -6.47
N SER A 152 15.52 60.48 -6.07
CA SER A 152 15.45 61.90 -6.44
C SER A 152 16.71 62.61 -5.96
N ALA A 153 17.52 63.10 -6.89
CA ALA A 153 18.60 64.03 -6.56
C ALA A 153 17.97 65.37 -6.18
N VAL A 154 18.19 65.80 -4.92
CA VAL A 154 17.95 67.19 -4.53
C VAL A 154 19.02 68.06 -5.17
N ARG A 155 18.66 69.28 -5.55
CA ARG A 155 19.47 70.23 -6.32
C ARG A 155 19.58 71.55 -5.57
#